data_AF-A0A091D447-F1
#
_entry.id   AF-A0A091D447-F1
#
_cell.length_a   1.000
_cell.length_b   1.000
_cell.length_c   1.000
_cell.angle_alpha   90.00
_cell.angle_beta   90.00
_cell.angle_gamma   90.00
#
_symmetry.space_group_name_H-M   'P 1'
#
loop_
_entity.id
_entity.type
_entity.pdbx_description
1 polymer ?
#
loop_
_entity_poly.entity_id
_entity_poly.type
_entity_poly.pdbx_seq_one_letter_code
_entity_poly.pdbx_strand_id
1 'polypeptide(L)'
;MEKSSIVDFKALEKELQAALDADEKYKRENAAKLRAVAQRVPSYEDFRSIVLASHLKPLERKDKEGGRRTVPWNCHATRGETPGEGVAIEISQEEEPFQPGTSAEFYRDWRRRFRSEPERYQALLQLGGPMLGRLFQTDVGFGLLGELLMTLANHVRPADQVVVLGILRGLAGTGRFPLNLSLLSPAEREGCRTLFQKLQAMGAPGAGQEVLGREEQGLLQELWRLYQLC
;
A
#
# COMPACT_ATOMS: atom_id res chain seq x y z
N MET A 1 17.09 -88.67 -1.05
CA MET A 1 17.05 -87.86 -2.29
C MET A 1 16.10 -86.71 -2.07
N GLU A 2 16.65 -85.51 -2.19
CA GLU A 2 16.10 -84.23 -1.79
C GLU A 2 14.87 -83.87 -2.62
N LYS A 3 13.77 -83.51 -1.94
CA LYS A 3 12.59 -82.96 -2.60
C LYS A 3 12.91 -81.52 -2.94
N SER A 4 13.13 -81.25 -4.22
CA SER A 4 13.22 -79.90 -4.77
C SER A 4 11.97 -79.11 -4.36
N SER A 5 12.15 -78.18 -3.43
CA SER A 5 11.11 -77.24 -3.02
C SER A 5 10.66 -76.45 -4.23
N ILE A 6 9.42 -76.65 -4.65
CA ILE A 6 8.73 -75.78 -5.62
C ILE A 6 8.81 -74.36 -5.05
N VAL A 7 9.58 -73.51 -5.74
CA VAL A 7 9.77 -72.11 -5.36
C VAL A 7 8.43 -71.39 -5.59
N ASP A 8 7.90 -70.77 -4.53
CA ASP A 8 6.70 -69.96 -4.63
C ASP A 8 7.07 -68.57 -5.16
N PHE A 9 6.91 -68.39 -6.47
CA PHE A 9 7.20 -67.13 -7.15
C PHE A 9 6.38 -65.93 -6.63
N LYS A 10 5.17 -66.17 -6.09
CA LYS A 10 4.34 -65.09 -5.54
C LYS A 10 4.86 -64.61 -4.19
N ALA A 11 5.33 -65.54 -3.35
CA ALA A 11 5.97 -65.19 -2.09
C ALA A 11 7.25 -64.38 -2.32
N LEU A 12 8.06 -64.80 -3.31
CA LEU A 12 9.29 -64.11 -3.69
C LEU A 12 9.04 -62.70 -4.26
N GLU A 13 8.01 -62.54 -5.11
CA GLU A 13 7.60 -61.24 -5.64
C GLU A 13 7.16 -60.28 -4.52
N LYS A 14 6.41 -60.79 -3.54
CA LYS A 14 5.98 -60.01 -2.37
C LYS A 14 7.17 -59.56 -1.50
N GLU A 15 8.14 -60.45 -1.30
CA GLU A 15 9.37 -60.13 -0.55
C GLU A 15 10.18 -59.07 -1.28
N LEU A 16 10.33 -59.20 -2.61
CA LEU A 16 10.99 -58.20 -3.44
C LEU A 16 10.30 -56.84 -3.35
N GLN A 17 8.98 -56.80 -3.47
CA GLN A 17 8.23 -55.55 -3.38
C GLN A 17 8.38 -54.90 -2.00
N ALA A 18 8.34 -55.69 -0.92
CA ALA A 18 8.55 -55.19 0.43
C ALA A 18 9.95 -54.59 0.64
N ALA A 19 10.98 -55.22 0.04
CA ALA A 19 12.35 -54.71 0.09
C ALA A 19 12.48 -53.38 -0.67
N LEU A 20 11.87 -53.28 -1.86
CA LEU A 20 11.84 -52.03 -2.64
C LEU A 20 11.14 -50.90 -1.87
N ASP A 21 9.97 -51.17 -1.30
CA ASP A 21 9.20 -50.18 -0.55
C ASP A 21 9.98 -49.69 0.70
N ALA A 22 10.71 -50.59 1.36
CA ALA A 22 11.57 -50.25 2.51
C ALA A 22 12.74 -49.34 2.10
N ASP A 23 13.40 -49.65 0.99
CA ASP A 23 14.48 -48.83 0.43
C ASP A 23 13.99 -47.44 0.02
N GLU A 24 12.82 -47.37 -0.63
CA GLU A 24 12.22 -46.10 -1.00
C GLU A 24 11.85 -45.27 0.23
N LYS A 25 11.27 -45.89 1.26
CA LYS A 25 10.96 -45.22 2.54
C LYS A 25 12.24 -44.67 3.18
N TYR A 26 13.30 -45.48 3.27
CA TYR A 26 14.58 -45.05 3.81
C TYR A 26 15.15 -43.84 3.05
N LYS A 27 15.12 -43.88 1.71
CA LYS A 27 15.56 -42.77 0.87
C LYS A 27 14.76 -41.48 1.12
N ARG A 28 13.42 -41.57 1.23
CA ARG A 28 12.54 -40.43 1.52
C ARG A 28 12.83 -39.82 2.88
N GLU A 29 12.94 -40.64 3.93
CA GLU A 29 13.23 -40.17 5.29
C GLU A 29 14.62 -39.54 5.37
N ASN A 30 15.64 -40.15 4.76
CA ASN A 30 16.99 -39.60 4.75
C ASN A 30 17.07 -38.27 4.01
N ALA A 31 16.37 -38.15 2.87
CA ALA A 31 16.27 -36.87 2.15
C ALA A 31 15.61 -35.78 3.02
N ALA A 32 14.55 -36.13 3.77
CA ALA A 32 13.91 -35.20 4.70
C ALA A 32 14.85 -34.80 5.86
N LYS A 33 15.62 -35.74 6.42
CA LYS A 33 16.66 -35.45 7.44
C LYS A 33 17.68 -34.45 6.92
N LEU A 34 18.26 -34.71 5.74
CA LEU A 34 19.24 -33.82 5.11
C LEU A 34 18.67 -32.44 4.83
N ARG A 35 17.43 -32.36 4.35
CA ARG A 35 16.72 -31.09 4.13
C ARG A 35 16.53 -30.31 5.43
N ALA A 36 16.06 -30.96 6.49
CA ALA A 36 15.83 -30.31 7.79
C ALA A 36 17.14 -29.77 8.40
N VAL A 37 18.24 -30.51 8.27
CA VAL A 37 19.57 -30.03 8.69
C VAL A 37 20.01 -28.84 7.84
N ALA A 38 19.84 -28.90 6.52
CA ALA A 38 20.19 -27.78 5.62
C ALA A 38 19.39 -26.51 5.94
N GLN A 39 18.12 -26.66 6.33
CA GLN A 39 17.25 -25.56 6.73
C GLN A 39 17.52 -25.02 8.15
N ARG A 40 18.44 -25.64 8.91
CA ARG A 40 18.79 -25.25 10.30
C ARG A 40 17.56 -25.14 11.20
N VAL A 41 16.73 -26.18 11.18
CA VAL A 41 15.50 -26.24 11.99
C VAL A 41 15.83 -26.07 13.49
N PRO A 42 15.10 -25.20 14.22
CA PRO A 42 15.49 -24.73 15.55
C PRO A 42 15.25 -25.74 16.68
N SER A 43 14.35 -26.72 16.51
CA SER A 43 14.03 -27.71 17.56
C SER A 43 14.03 -29.15 17.03
N TYR A 44 14.25 -30.11 17.94
CA TYR A 44 14.18 -31.54 17.60
C TYR A 44 12.76 -31.97 17.24
N GLU A 45 11.73 -31.40 17.88
CA GLU A 45 10.33 -31.72 17.58
C GLU A 45 9.96 -31.30 16.15
N ASP A 46 10.44 -30.15 15.69
CA ASP A 46 10.26 -29.72 14.30
C ASP A 46 11.00 -30.64 13.32
N PHE A 47 12.24 -31.02 13.65
CA PHE A 47 13.01 -31.99 12.86
C PHE A 47 12.28 -33.33 12.74
N ARG A 48 11.78 -33.85 13.87
CA ARG A 48 11.01 -35.10 13.93
C ARG A 48 9.75 -34.99 13.08
N SER A 49 9.03 -33.88 13.18
CA SER A 49 7.81 -33.63 12.42
C SER A 49 8.06 -33.64 10.91
N ILE A 50 9.15 -33.01 10.45
CA ILE A 50 9.54 -32.99 9.03
C ILE A 50 9.87 -34.41 8.52
N VAL A 51 10.58 -35.22 9.31
CA VAL A 51 10.95 -36.59 8.92
C VAL A 51 9.71 -37.50 8.88
N LEU A 52 8.82 -37.40 9.87
CA LEU A 52 7.57 -38.15 9.89
C LEU A 52 6.67 -37.79 8.70
N ALA A 53 6.66 -36.51 8.30
CA ALA A 53 5.93 -36.00 7.16
C ALA A 53 6.61 -36.24 5.80
N SER A 54 7.71 -36.99 5.73
CA SER A 54 8.49 -37.22 4.49
C SER A 54 7.70 -37.92 3.36
N HIS A 55 6.62 -38.61 3.69
CA HIS A 55 5.71 -39.26 2.75
C HIS A 55 4.72 -38.29 2.08
N LEU A 56 4.60 -37.05 2.57
CA LEU A 56 3.69 -36.06 2.00
C LEU A 56 4.24 -35.54 0.65
N LYS A 57 3.36 -35.54 -0.36
CA LYS A 57 3.66 -34.96 -1.67
C LYS A 57 3.33 -33.47 -1.68
N PRO A 58 4.10 -32.63 -2.41
CA PRO A 58 3.71 -31.26 -2.65
C PRO A 58 2.30 -31.21 -3.25
N LEU A 59 1.47 -30.30 -2.76
CA LEU A 59 0.09 -30.14 -3.26
C LEU A 59 0.12 -29.80 -4.75
N GLU A 60 -0.56 -30.62 -5.55
CA GLU A 60 -0.73 -30.33 -6.97
C GLU A 60 -1.80 -29.26 -7.18
N ARG A 61 -1.82 -28.67 -8.38
CA ARG A 61 -2.84 -27.66 -8.72
C ARG A 61 -4.27 -28.20 -8.62
N LYS A 62 -4.44 -29.52 -8.74
CA LYS A 62 -5.70 -30.24 -8.67
C LYS A 62 -6.15 -30.53 -7.22
N ASP A 63 -5.22 -30.60 -6.28
CA ASP A 63 -5.48 -30.90 -4.86
C ASP A 63 -5.90 -29.66 -4.06
N LYS A 64 -5.98 -28.49 -4.71
CA LYS A 64 -6.42 -27.26 -4.09
C LYS A 64 -7.95 -27.27 -3.95
N GLU A 65 -8.43 -27.80 -2.83
CA GLU A 65 -9.82 -27.64 -2.41
C GLU A 65 -10.04 -26.19 -1.95
N GLY A 66 -10.43 -25.36 -2.91
CA GLY A 66 -10.76 -23.97 -2.73
C GLY A 66 -11.09 -23.42 -4.10
N GLY A 67 -12.37 -23.08 -4.32
CA GLY A 67 -12.83 -22.42 -5.54
C GLY A 67 -11.91 -21.26 -5.91
N ARG A 68 -11.90 -20.90 -7.20
CA ARG A 68 -11.13 -19.79 -7.78
C ARG A 68 -10.93 -18.71 -6.70
N ARG A 69 -9.70 -18.53 -6.21
CA ARG A 69 -9.40 -17.41 -5.30
C ARG A 69 -9.66 -16.15 -6.13
N THR A 70 -10.90 -15.65 -6.06
CA THR A 70 -11.38 -14.46 -6.78
C THR A 70 -10.76 -13.20 -6.22
N VAL A 71 -9.92 -13.31 -5.19
CA VAL A 71 -9.16 -12.21 -4.64
C VAL A 71 -7.74 -12.32 -5.17
N PRO A 72 -7.37 -11.51 -6.18
CA PRO A 72 -5.97 -11.32 -6.52
C PRO A 72 -5.27 -10.83 -5.25
N TRP A 73 -4.21 -11.53 -4.84
CA TRP A 73 -3.35 -11.05 -3.76
C TRP A 73 -2.71 -9.69 -4.11
N ASN A 74 -2.76 -9.33 -5.39
CA ASN A 74 -2.45 -8.02 -5.92
C ASN A 74 -3.55 -7.61 -6.91
N CYS A 75 -4.41 -6.67 -6.52
CA CYS A 75 -5.49 -6.16 -7.38
C CYS A 75 -4.99 -5.43 -8.63
N HIS A 76 -3.68 -5.14 -8.71
CA HIS A 76 -3.04 -4.48 -9.86
C HIS A 76 -2.31 -5.43 -10.80
N ALA A 77 -2.22 -6.73 -10.47
CA ALA A 77 -1.68 -7.73 -11.39
C ALA A 77 -2.81 -8.24 -12.29
N THR A 78 -3.22 -7.42 -13.26
CA THR A 78 -3.98 -7.93 -14.41
C THR A 78 -3.15 -9.02 -15.08
N ARG A 79 -3.75 -10.19 -15.26
CA ARG A 79 -3.14 -11.35 -15.93
C ARG A 79 -2.83 -10.96 -17.38
N GLY A 80 -1.66 -10.38 -17.59
CA GLY A 80 -1.12 -10.11 -18.91
C GLY A 80 -0.72 -11.44 -19.55
N GLU A 81 -1.21 -11.66 -20.76
CA GLU A 81 -0.61 -12.60 -21.69
C GLU A 81 0.88 -12.27 -21.78
N THR A 82 1.72 -13.29 -21.69
CA THR A 82 3.18 -13.19 -21.65
C THR A 82 3.72 -12.41 -22.86
N PRO A 83 4.41 -11.28 -22.68
CA PRO A 83 5.30 -10.75 -23.70
C PRO A 83 6.67 -11.38 -23.48
N GLY A 84 7.15 -12.09 -24.49
CA GLY A 84 8.53 -12.52 -24.57
C GLY A 84 9.48 -11.32 -24.56
N GLU A 85 10.66 -11.56 -24.00
CA GLU A 85 11.93 -10.87 -24.25
C GLU A 85 11.92 -9.33 -24.23
N GLY A 86 12.38 -8.80 -23.10
CA GLY A 86 13.49 -7.85 -23.13
C GLY A 86 13.29 -6.57 -23.94
N VAL A 87 12.13 -5.94 -23.86
CA VAL A 87 12.01 -4.52 -24.25
C VAL A 87 12.15 -3.69 -22.98
N ALA A 88 13.27 -2.98 -22.87
CA ALA A 88 13.38 -1.85 -21.96
C ALA A 88 12.26 -0.88 -22.34
N ILE A 89 11.20 -0.85 -21.53
CA ILE A 89 10.11 0.11 -21.70
C ILE A 89 10.70 1.45 -21.25
N GLU A 90 11.25 2.20 -22.21
CA GLU A 90 11.32 3.64 -22.08
C GLU A 90 9.89 4.15 -21.96
N ILE A 91 9.48 4.46 -20.73
CA ILE A 91 8.20 5.07 -20.44
C ILE A 91 8.29 6.51 -20.97
N SER A 92 7.92 6.70 -22.23
CA SER A 92 7.63 8.03 -22.77
C SER A 92 6.51 8.63 -21.93
N GLN A 93 6.84 9.66 -21.16
CA GLN A 93 5.88 10.43 -20.39
C GLN A 93 5.08 11.29 -21.35
N GLU A 94 4.01 10.75 -21.92
CA GLU A 94 2.90 11.60 -22.33
C GLU A 94 2.36 12.25 -21.06
N GLU A 95 2.46 13.58 -20.97
CA GLU A 95 1.94 14.38 -19.86
C GLU A 95 0.40 14.36 -19.91
N GLU A 96 -0.19 13.24 -19.51
CA GLU A 96 -1.60 13.13 -19.19
C GLU A 96 -1.93 14.17 -18.09
N PRO A 97 -3.01 14.95 -18.26
CA PRO A 97 -3.42 15.97 -17.30
C PRO A 97 -3.60 15.35 -15.91
N PHE A 98 -3.07 16.01 -14.88
CA PHE A 98 -3.09 15.49 -13.51
C PHE A 98 -4.53 15.44 -12.95
N GLN A 99 -5.17 14.28 -13.07
CA GLN A 99 -6.52 14.01 -12.57
C GLN A 99 -6.57 12.63 -11.91
N PRO A 100 -6.09 12.50 -10.65
CA PRO A 100 -6.13 11.23 -9.93
C PRO A 100 -7.58 10.85 -9.64
N GLY A 101 -7.97 9.61 -9.98
CA GLY A 101 -9.29 9.06 -9.67
C GLY A 101 -9.36 8.47 -8.26
N THR A 102 -8.21 8.13 -7.68
CA THR A 102 -8.09 7.51 -6.35
C THR A 102 -7.01 8.18 -5.49
N SER A 103 -7.11 8.05 -4.15
CA SER A 103 -6.08 8.57 -3.23
C SER A 103 -4.71 7.93 -3.46
N ALA A 104 -4.67 6.66 -3.87
CA ALA A 104 -3.43 5.96 -4.18
C ALA A 104 -2.72 6.52 -5.43
N GLU A 105 -3.49 6.87 -6.48
CA GLU A 105 -2.96 7.55 -7.66
C GLU A 105 -2.40 8.92 -7.31
N PHE A 106 -3.15 9.72 -6.52
CA PHE A 106 -2.65 10.98 -6.00
C PHE A 106 -1.32 10.77 -5.27
N TYR A 107 -1.25 9.82 -4.34
CA TYR A 107 -0.03 9.58 -3.54
C TYR A 107 1.15 9.16 -4.43
N ARG A 108 0.91 8.31 -5.41
CA ARG A 108 1.93 7.87 -6.38
C ARG A 108 2.48 9.07 -7.16
N ASP A 109 1.60 9.92 -7.68
CA ASP A 109 2.00 11.07 -8.49
C ASP A 109 2.63 12.18 -7.63
N TRP A 110 2.12 12.39 -6.40
CA TRP A 110 2.73 13.27 -5.38
C TRP A 110 4.18 12.92 -5.09
N ARG A 111 4.50 11.62 -5.00
CA ARG A 111 5.86 11.15 -4.74
C ARG A 111 6.75 11.09 -5.98
N ARG A 112 6.20 10.81 -7.16
CA ARG A 112 6.98 10.54 -8.38
C ARG A 112 7.08 11.73 -9.33
N ARG A 113 5.97 12.41 -9.60
CA ARG A 113 5.85 13.48 -10.60
C ARG A 113 6.26 14.83 -10.02
N PHE A 114 5.73 15.20 -8.86
CA PHE A 114 5.94 16.54 -8.30
C PHE A 114 7.19 16.60 -7.40
N ARG A 115 8.33 16.91 -8.03
CA ARG A 115 9.62 17.01 -7.33
C ARG A 115 9.92 18.41 -6.82
N SER A 116 9.39 19.45 -7.47
CA SER A 116 9.53 20.82 -7.01
C SER A 116 8.33 21.25 -6.15
N GLU A 117 8.57 22.10 -5.14
CA GLU A 117 7.48 22.62 -4.30
C GLU A 117 6.45 23.49 -5.07
N PRO A 118 6.83 24.34 -6.04
CA PRO A 118 5.87 25.13 -6.80
C PRO A 118 4.92 24.27 -7.66
N GLU A 119 5.42 23.15 -8.22
CA GLU A 119 4.57 22.20 -8.95
C GLU A 119 3.54 21.55 -8.02
N ARG A 120 3.96 21.15 -6.81
CA ARG A 120 3.05 20.60 -5.79
C ARG A 120 1.96 21.59 -5.43
N TYR A 121 2.32 22.86 -5.27
CA TYR A 121 1.36 23.92 -4.98
C TYR A 121 0.36 24.08 -6.14
N GLN A 122 0.83 24.17 -7.38
CA GLN A 122 -0.04 24.30 -8.54
C GLN A 122 -0.98 23.09 -8.72
N ALA A 123 -0.48 21.87 -8.45
CA ALA A 123 -1.28 20.66 -8.50
C ALA A 123 -2.42 20.68 -7.46
N LEU A 124 -2.17 21.20 -6.25
CA LEU A 124 -3.21 21.37 -5.22
C LEU A 124 -4.27 22.38 -5.65
N LEU A 125 -3.87 23.49 -6.26
CA LEU A 125 -4.81 24.49 -6.79
C LEU A 125 -5.65 23.92 -7.93
N GLN A 126 -5.06 23.12 -8.83
CA GLN A 126 -5.77 22.49 -9.94
C GLN A 126 -6.84 21.50 -9.47
N LEU A 127 -6.56 20.71 -8.43
CA LEU A 127 -7.54 19.79 -7.85
C LEU A 127 -8.62 20.49 -7.04
N GLY A 128 -8.20 21.47 -6.22
CA GLY A 128 -9.08 22.19 -5.31
C GLY A 128 -9.65 21.33 -4.17
N GLY A 129 -10.42 21.99 -3.31
CA GLY A 129 -10.99 21.40 -2.10
C GLY A 129 -11.98 20.25 -2.29
N PRO A 130 -12.98 20.37 -3.19
CA PRO A 130 -13.98 19.31 -3.37
C PRO A 130 -13.37 17.99 -3.84
N MET A 131 -12.39 18.04 -4.75
CA MET A 131 -11.72 16.84 -5.25
C MET A 131 -10.83 16.22 -4.17
N LEU A 132 -10.05 17.02 -3.45
CA LEU A 132 -9.21 16.51 -2.34
C LEU A 132 -10.06 15.89 -1.24
N GLY A 133 -11.18 16.52 -0.87
CA GLY A 133 -12.14 15.94 0.08
C GLY A 133 -12.70 14.61 -0.40
N ARG A 134 -13.03 14.48 -1.70
CA ARG A 134 -13.50 13.22 -2.30
C ARG A 134 -12.42 12.13 -2.37
N LEU A 135 -11.18 12.49 -2.67
CA LEU A 135 -10.06 11.55 -2.75
C LEU A 135 -9.73 10.97 -1.38
N PHE A 136 -9.73 11.83 -0.36
CA PHE A 136 -9.31 11.48 1.01
C PHE A 136 -10.47 11.30 1.99
N GLN A 137 -11.68 10.96 1.50
CA GLN A 137 -12.87 10.77 2.34
C GLN A 137 -12.61 9.91 3.57
N THR A 138 -11.88 8.80 3.39
CA THR A 138 -11.54 7.88 4.48
C THR A 138 -10.40 8.41 5.34
N ASP A 139 -9.29 8.79 4.71
CA ASP A 139 -8.05 9.22 5.37
C ASP A 139 -7.14 9.92 4.35
N VAL A 140 -6.43 10.97 4.78
CA VAL A 140 -5.35 11.62 4.01
C VAL A 140 -4.10 10.74 4.01
N GLY A 141 -3.92 9.93 5.06
CA GLY A 141 -2.75 9.08 5.24
C GLY A 141 -1.63 9.80 5.98
N PHE A 142 -0.79 8.98 6.63
CA PHE A 142 0.24 9.46 7.53
C PHE A 142 1.26 10.38 6.85
N GLY A 143 1.52 11.54 7.46
CA GLY A 143 2.52 12.53 7.02
C GLY A 143 2.10 13.41 5.84
N LEU A 144 1.18 12.94 4.98
CA LEU A 144 0.78 13.71 3.80
C LEU A 144 0.11 15.03 4.17
N LEU A 145 -0.77 15.05 5.19
CA LEU A 145 -1.45 16.29 5.62
C LEU A 145 -0.44 17.41 5.96
N GLY A 146 0.63 17.08 6.70
CA GLY A 146 1.68 18.04 7.05
C GLY A 146 2.39 18.58 5.82
N GLU A 147 2.74 17.73 4.87
CA GLU A 147 3.34 18.14 3.60
C GLU A 147 2.43 19.07 2.79
N LEU A 148 1.12 18.78 2.73
CA LEU A 148 0.15 19.63 2.04
C LEU A 148 0.10 21.01 2.70
N LEU A 149 0.03 21.07 4.03
CA LEU A 149 -0.01 22.32 4.78
C LEU A 149 1.25 23.15 4.61
N MET A 150 2.43 22.52 4.64
CA MET A 150 3.71 23.20 4.41
C MET A 150 3.80 23.75 2.98
N THR A 151 3.36 22.96 1.98
CA THR A 151 3.34 23.40 0.58
C THR A 151 2.45 24.64 0.41
N LEU A 152 1.26 24.64 1.02
CA LEU A 152 0.37 25.81 1.03
C LEU A 152 1.01 26.99 1.77
N ALA A 153 1.59 26.78 2.95
CA ALA A 153 2.22 27.83 3.76
C ALA A 153 3.36 28.54 3.02
N ASN A 154 4.16 27.79 2.25
CA ASN A 154 5.32 28.33 1.54
C ASN A 154 4.93 29.13 0.29
N HIS A 155 3.88 28.72 -0.43
CA HIS A 155 3.59 29.24 -1.78
C HIS A 155 2.28 30.02 -1.91
N VAL A 156 1.49 30.17 -0.84
CA VAL A 156 0.20 30.89 -0.86
C VAL A 156 0.34 32.33 -1.39
N ARG A 157 -0.56 32.70 -2.32
CA ARG A 157 -0.68 34.05 -2.89
C ARG A 157 -2.06 34.64 -2.59
N PRO A 158 -2.20 35.98 -2.55
CA PRO A 158 -3.49 36.63 -2.31
C PRO A 158 -4.57 36.23 -3.33
N ALA A 159 -4.20 36.02 -4.60
CA ALA A 159 -5.13 35.61 -5.66
C ALA A 159 -5.74 34.21 -5.43
N ASP A 160 -5.06 33.35 -4.67
CA ASP A 160 -5.45 31.95 -4.47
C ASP A 160 -6.22 31.75 -3.16
N GLN A 161 -6.44 32.81 -2.38
CA GLN A 161 -7.00 32.74 -1.02
C GLN A 161 -8.28 31.90 -0.93
N VAL A 162 -9.23 32.14 -1.84
CA VAL A 162 -10.52 31.43 -1.88
C VAL A 162 -10.32 29.94 -2.16
N VAL A 163 -9.43 29.60 -3.10
CA VAL A 163 -9.13 28.20 -3.45
C VAL A 163 -8.45 27.49 -2.29
N VAL A 164 -7.48 28.14 -1.64
CA VAL A 164 -6.76 27.60 -0.48
C VAL A 164 -7.71 27.37 0.70
N LEU A 165 -8.64 28.29 0.97
CA LEU A 165 -9.70 28.07 1.98
C LEU A 165 -10.58 26.87 1.64
N GLY A 166 -10.94 26.72 0.36
CA GLY A 166 -11.65 25.53 -0.13
C GLY A 166 -10.87 24.23 0.11
N ILE A 167 -9.56 24.24 -0.15
CA ILE A 167 -8.66 23.10 0.08
C ILE A 167 -8.62 22.74 1.57
N LEU A 168 -8.39 23.72 2.44
CA LEU A 168 -8.38 23.51 3.90
C LEU A 168 -9.72 22.94 4.40
N ARG A 169 -10.84 23.44 3.88
CA ARG A 169 -12.17 22.87 4.18
C ARG A 169 -12.32 21.43 3.71
N GLY A 170 -11.85 21.12 2.50
CA GLY A 170 -11.87 19.77 1.96
C GLY A 170 -11.05 18.77 2.79
N LEU A 171 -9.87 19.19 3.27
CA LEU A 171 -9.00 18.40 4.12
C LEU A 171 -9.57 18.22 5.54
N ALA A 172 -10.17 19.28 6.11
CA ALA A 172 -10.84 19.21 7.42
C ALA A 172 -12.04 18.25 7.43
N GLY A 173 -12.68 18.03 6.28
CA GLY A 173 -13.80 17.11 6.13
C GLY A 173 -13.43 15.62 6.00
N THR A 174 -12.15 15.26 6.11
CA THR A 174 -11.69 13.86 5.95
C THR A 174 -11.90 13.03 7.23
N GLY A 175 -12.19 11.73 7.08
CA GLY A 175 -12.67 10.88 8.18
C GLY A 175 -11.74 10.75 9.39
N ARG A 176 -10.42 10.90 9.20
CA ARG A 176 -9.42 10.82 10.29
C ARG A 176 -8.67 12.14 10.51
N PHE A 177 -9.29 13.26 10.17
CA PHE A 177 -8.65 14.57 10.28
C PHE A 177 -8.07 14.89 11.68
N PRO A 178 -8.78 14.66 12.81
CA PRO A 178 -8.23 14.96 14.15
C PRO A 178 -6.99 14.13 14.48
N LEU A 179 -6.97 12.85 14.07
CA LEU A 179 -5.81 11.99 14.26
C LEU A 179 -4.61 12.51 13.45
N ASN A 180 -4.83 12.85 12.17
CA ASN A 180 -3.76 13.40 11.33
C ASN A 180 -3.22 14.74 11.86
N LEU A 181 -4.08 15.59 12.44
CA LEU A 181 -3.64 16.80 13.13
C LEU A 181 -2.77 16.50 14.37
N SER A 182 -3.17 15.54 15.19
CA SER A 182 -2.41 15.17 16.39
C SER A 182 -1.00 14.68 16.06
N LEU A 183 -0.83 14.08 14.88
CA LEU A 183 0.43 13.53 14.38
C LEU A 183 1.34 14.57 13.69
N LEU A 184 0.90 15.82 13.54
CA LEU A 184 1.73 16.88 12.97
C LEU A 184 2.92 17.18 13.89
N SER A 185 4.10 17.26 13.29
CA SER A 185 5.33 17.70 13.95
C SER A 185 5.25 19.17 14.39
N PRO A 186 6.09 19.61 15.34
CA PRO A 186 6.11 21.00 15.78
C PRO A 186 6.36 22.00 14.63
N ALA A 187 7.20 21.63 13.65
CA ALA A 187 7.48 22.45 12.49
C ALA A 187 6.26 22.60 11.57
N GLU A 188 5.52 21.52 11.33
CA GLU A 188 4.30 21.56 10.51
C GLU A 188 3.17 22.33 11.20
N ARG A 189 3.05 22.22 12.53
CA ARG A 189 2.09 23.02 13.31
C ARG A 189 2.39 24.52 13.20
N GLU A 190 3.65 24.90 13.25
CA GLU A 190 4.05 26.31 13.09
C GLU A 190 3.85 26.79 11.65
N GLY A 191 4.14 25.94 10.65
CA GLY A 191 3.82 26.22 9.25
C GLY A 191 2.32 26.42 9.02
N CYS A 192 1.48 25.61 9.66
CA CYS A 192 0.02 25.76 9.63
C CYS A 192 -0.43 27.10 10.26
N ARG A 193 0.12 27.49 11.42
CA ARG A 193 -0.16 28.80 12.03
C ARG A 193 0.25 29.95 11.11
N THR A 194 1.43 29.85 10.51
CA THR A 194 1.95 30.83 9.55
C THR A 194 1.02 30.96 8.33
N LEU A 195 0.49 29.84 7.81
CA LEU A 195 -0.49 29.84 6.73
C LEU A 195 -1.76 30.61 7.12
N PHE A 196 -2.34 30.34 8.29
CA PHE A 196 -3.54 31.04 8.75
C PHE A 196 -3.27 32.54 8.98
N GLN A 197 -2.10 32.92 9.51
CA GLN A 197 -1.72 34.33 9.65
C GLN A 197 -1.61 35.04 8.29
N LYS A 198 -1.00 34.38 7.29
CA LYS A 198 -0.93 34.90 5.91
C LYS A 198 -2.33 35.09 5.32
N LEU A 199 -3.23 34.13 5.48
CA LEU A 199 -4.61 34.21 5.00
C LEU A 199 -5.40 35.32 5.71
N GLN A 200 -5.20 35.53 7.01
CA GLN A 200 -5.83 36.63 7.75
C GLN A 200 -5.34 37.99 7.27
N ALA A 201 -4.04 38.14 7.01
CA ALA A 201 -3.46 39.38 6.49
C ALA A 201 -4.00 39.74 5.09
N MET A 202 -4.28 38.74 4.26
CA MET A 202 -4.87 38.93 2.92
C MET A 202 -6.35 39.35 2.99
N GLY A 203 -7.09 38.83 3.97
CA GLY A 203 -8.50 39.16 4.19
C GLY A 203 -8.76 40.49 4.91
N ALA A 204 -7.72 41.27 5.23
CA ALA A 204 -7.87 42.58 5.84
C ALA A 204 -8.49 43.56 4.82
N PRO A 205 -9.62 44.22 5.14
CA PRO A 205 -10.38 44.99 4.17
C PRO A 205 -9.60 46.23 3.70
N GLY A 206 -9.14 46.20 2.46
CA GLY A 206 -9.00 47.42 1.66
C GLY A 206 -10.40 47.90 1.30
N ALA A 207 -10.71 49.17 1.59
CA ALA A 207 -12.03 49.78 1.42
C ALA A 207 -12.63 49.46 0.03
N GLY A 208 -13.64 48.57 -0.04
CA GLY A 208 -14.39 48.34 -1.28
C GLY A 208 -15.04 46.97 -1.52
N GLN A 209 -14.78 45.93 -0.72
CA GLN A 209 -15.28 44.56 -0.99
C GLN A 209 -15.89 43.90 0.26
N GLU A 210 -17.02 44.43 0.74
CA GLU A 210 -17.50 44.16 2.11
C GLU A 210 -18.37 42.88 2.30
N VAL A 211 -18.95 42.32 1.24
CA VAL A 211 -19.93 41.21 1.38
C VAL A 211 -19.29 39.82 1.23
N LEU A 212 -18.54 39.59 0.14
CA LEU A 212 -17.85 38.31 -0.10
C LEU A 212 -16.73 38.05 0.93
N GLY A 213 -16.02 39.11 1.34
CA GLY A 213 -15.00 39.00 2.37
C GLY A 213 -15.52 38.57 3.74
N ARG A 214 -16.79 38.84 4.09
CA ARG A 214 -17.37 38.46 5.38
C ARG A 214 -17.58 36.95 5.52
N GLU A 215 -18.07 36.30 4.46
CA GLU A 215 -18.27 34.84 4.47
C GLU A 215 -16.93 34.11 4.52
N GLU A 216 -15.95 34.58 3.74
CA GLU A 216 -14.59 34.04 3.73
C GLU A 216 -13.88 34.22 5.07
N GLN A 217 -14.05 35.38 5.72
CA GLN A 217 -13.53 35.62 7.07
C GLN A 217 -14.18 34.71 8.13
N GLY A 218 -15.50 34.45 8.02
CA GLY A 218 -16.19 33.51 8.89
C GLY A 218 -15.66 32.07 8.73
N LEU A 219 -15.51 31.62 7.49
CA LEU A 219 -14.94 30.31 7.16
C LEU A 219 -13.49 30.18 7.64
N LEU A 220 -12.68 31.23 7.47
CA LEU A 220 -11.30 31.26 7.94
C LEU A 220 -11.21 31.09 9.46
N GLN A 221 -12.09 31.76 10.22
CA GLN A 221 -12.13 31.62 11.68
C GLN A 221 -12.57 30.23 12.13
N GLU A 222 -13.56 29.64 11.46
CA GLU A 222 -14.02 28.28 11.73
C GLU A 222 -12.89 27.27 11.46
N LEU A 223 -12.24 27.35 10.30
CA LEU A 223 -11.13 26.48 9.94
C LEU A 223 -9.95 26.66 10.90
N TRP A 224 -9.65 27.89 11.29
CA TRP A 224 -8.56 28.13 12.24
C TRP A 224 -8.79 27.42 13.57
N ARG A 225 -10.03 27.43 14.08
CA ARG A 225 -10.40 26.67 15.29
C ARG A 225 -10.21 25.16 15.07
N LEU A 226 -10.68 24.62 13.94
CA LEU A 226 -10.55 23.20 13.64
C LEU A 226 -9.09 22.74 13.56
N TYR A 227 -8.21 23.56 13.01
CA TYR A 227 -6.78 23.26 12.89
C TYR A 227 -5.97 23.55 14.18
N GLN A 228 -6.52 24.30 15.14
CA GLN A 228 -5.91 24.57 16.44
C GLN A 228 -6.34 23.61 17.55
N LEU A 229 -7.47 22.91 17.40
CA LEU A 229 -8.02 21.96 18.36
C LEU A 229 -7.24 20.62 18.35
N CYS A 230 -5.95 20.65 18.72
CA CYS A 230 -5.11 19.49 19.13
C CYS A 230 -3.84 19.95 19.89
#